data_AF-A0A931XBR0-F1
#
_entry.id   AF-A0A931XBR0-F1
#
_cell.length_a   1.000
_cell.length_b   1.000
_cell.length_c   1.000
_cell.angle_alpha   90.00
_cell.angle_beta   90.00
_cell.angle_gamma   90.00
#
_symmetry.space_group_name_H-M   'P 1'
#
loop_
_entity.id
_entity.type
_entity.pdbx_description
1 polymer ?
#
loop_
_entity_poly.entity_id
_entity_poly.type
_entity_poly.pdbx_seq_one_letter_code
_entity_poly.pdbx_strand_id
1 'polypeptide(L)'
;MKYYVFSIIIFCYFNSFSQFIVDTVETDQGKIVLYSDRSWELLSDIGFDGIMNEEIYEKFSSDTNYNFVQTWDNETCFTSERNNDMSKLKDTLWLCVGDSIHSKFVMPFNGFVTSHYGFRKGRYHNGIDIDLNTGDTIRSCWSGKVRYAKYNEGGFGNLVIIRHYNGLETFYAHLSKFLVASNSEVKAGDPIALGGNTGRSRGSHLHFEMRFYDAPMNPEEIIDVYNKNLKDQNLFVHKGLFRPGAKPTDFYDGHSEHSASIASVSSPKNRKYYKVRSGDTLSQIAVRNNTTITKLCQINGIRRNTTLQIGKQLRVR
;
A
#
# COMPACT_ATOMS: atom_id res chain seq x y z
N MET A 1 -39.17 -57.62 -24.69
CA MET A 1 -37.98 -57.50 -23.81
C MET A 1 -37.25 -56.22 -24.18
N LYS A 2 -37.49 -55.13 -23.43
CA LYS A 2 -36.77 -53.86 -23.55
C LYS A 2 -36.45 -53.39 -22.14
N TYR A 3 -35.16 -53.18 -21.89
CA TYR A 3 -34.58 -52.90 -20.58
C TYR A 3 -34.89 -51.47 -20.14
N TYR A 4 -35.29 -51.28 -18.88
CA TYR A 4 -35.32 -49.98 -18.22
C TYR A 4 -33.99 -49.77 -17.50
N VAL A 5 -33.24 -48.75 -17.89
CA VAL A 5 -32.06 -48.28 -17.15
C VAL A 5 -32.56 -47.31 -16.08
N PHE A 6 -32.47 -47.72 -14.82
CA PHE A 6 -32.63 -46.83 -13.67
C PHE A 6 -31.40 -45.93 -13.59
N SER A 7 -31.57 -44.63 -13.82
CA SER A 7 -30.58 -43.64 -13.43
C SER A 7 -30.99 -43.08 -12.08
N ILE A 8 -30.25 -43.47 -11.04
CA ILE A 8 -30.36 -42.91 -9.70
C ILE A 8 -29.70 -41.53 -9.75
N ILE A 9 -30.50 -40.48 -9.91
CA ILE A 9 -30.05 -39.12 -9.67
C ILE A 9 -30.13 -38.90 -8.16
N ILE A 10 -28.97 -38.97 -7.51
CA ILE A 10 -28.79 -38.49 -6.14
C ILE A 10 -29.01 -36.97 -6.19
N PHE A 11 -30.20 -36.52 -5.81
CA PHE A 11 -30.43 -35.13 -5.46
C PHE A 11 -29.73 -34.89 -4.11
N CYS A 12 -28.48 -34.42 -4.17
CA CYS A 12 -27.89 -33.74 -3.04
C CYS A 12 -28.71 -32.47 -2.78
N TYR A 13 -29.49 -32.47 -1.71
CA TYR A 13 -30.16 -31.29 -1.17
C TYR A 13 -29.11 -30.26 -0.75
N PHE A 14 -28.86 -29.27 -1.61
CA PHE A 14 -28.42 -27.96 -1.13
C PHE A 14 -29.67 -27.15 -0.82
N ASN A 15 -29.95 -26.97 0.48
CA ASN A 15 -30.90 -25.96 0.94
C ASN A 15 -30.32 -24.57 0.63
N SER A 16 -30.54 -24.07 -0.58
CA SER A 16 -30.63 -22.62 -0.77
C SER A 16 -31.97 -22.21 -0.18
N PHE A 17 -31.97 -21.71 1.05
CA PHE A 17 -33.06 -20.84 1.48
C PHE A 17 -33.08 -19.69 0.47
N SER A 18 -34.11 -19.67 -0.38
CA SER A 18 -34.34 -18.61 -1.34
C SER A 18 -34.52 -17.32 -0.54
N GLN A 19 -33.46 -16.52 -0.46
CA GLN A 19 -33.50 -15.20 0.14
C GLN A 19 -34.31 -14.32 -0.81
N PHE A 20 -35.56 -14.03 -0.45
CA PHE A 20 -36.42 -13.19 -1.29
C PHE A 20 -36.40 -11.75 -0.80
N ILE A 21 -36.36 -10.85 -1.76
CA ILE A 21 -36.35 -9.40 -1.53
C ILE A 21 -37.68 -9.02 -0.87
N VAL A 22 -37.59 -8.38 0.29
CA VAL A 22 -38.73 -7.85 1.05
C VAL A 22 -39.08 -6.46 0.55
N ASP A 23 -38.09 -5.58 0.43
CA ASP A 23 -38.30 -4.17 0.07
C ASP A 23 -37.01 -3.55 -0.46
N THR A 24 -37.12 -2.34 -1.02
CA THR A 24 -35.97 -1.48 -1.34
C THR A 24 -36.12 -0.09 -0.71
N VAL A 25 -35.08 0.39 -0.03
CA VAL A 25 -35.07 1.68 0.66
C VAL A 25 -34.07 2.62 -0.01
N GLU A 26 -34.52 3.80 -0.43
CA GLU A 26 -33.61 4.85 -0.90
C GLU A 26 -32.92 5.51 0.29
N THR A 27 -31.60 5.67 0.22
CA THR A 27 -30.79 6.36 1.22
C THR A 27 -29.85 7.36 0.55
N ASP A 28 -29.25 8.24 1.34
CA ASP A 28 -28.21 9.16 0.91
C ASP A 28 -26.99 8.46 0.29
N GLN A 29 -26.83 7.14 0.56
CA GLN A 29 -25.75 6.29 0.04
C GLN A 29 -26.19 5.38 -1.12
N GLY A 30 -27.43 5.50 -1.58
CA GLY A 30 -27.98 4.67 -2.67
C GLY A 30 -29.15 3.80 -2.22
N LYS A 31 -29.64 2.97 -3.15
CA LYS A 31 -30.78 2.10 -2.91
C LYS A 31 -30.34 0.84 -2.19
N ILE A 32 -30.91 0.56 -1.03
CA ILE A 32 -30.69 -0.67 -0.26
C ILE A 32 -31.80 -1.68 -0.60
N VAL A 33 -31.45 -2.95 -0.68
CA VAL A 33 -32.35 -4.11 -0.78
C VAL A 33 -32.43 -4.75 0.60
N LEU A 34 -33.64 -4.93 1.11
CA LEU A 34 -33.90 -5.64 2.38
C LEU A 34 -34.30 -7.08 2.08
N TYR A 35 -33.71 -8.03 2.80
CA TYR A 35 -33.98 -9.45 2.64
C TYR A 35 -34.86 -9.99 3.78
N SER A 36 -35.54 -11.12 3.55
CA SER A 36 -36.50 -11.72 4.50
C SER A 36 -35.88 -12.22 5.80
N ASP A 37 -34.56 -12.39 5.84
CA ASP A 37 -33.76 -12.73 7.02
C ASP A 37 -33.28 -11.50 7.81
N ARG A 38 -33.76 -10.30 7.45
CA ARG A 38 -33.37 -9.00 8.03
C ARG A 38 -31.92 -8.58 7.74
N SER A 39 -31.27 -9.22 6.77
CA SER A 39 -30.06 -8.67 6.17
C SER A 39 -30.42 -7.63 5.09
N TRP A 40 -29.41 -6.90 4.62
CA TRP A 40 -29.57 -5.87 3.61
C TRP A 40 -28.31 -5.75 2.76
N GLU A 41 -28.45 -5.22 1.55
CA GLU A 41 -27.35 -4.99 0.60
C GLU A 41 -27.63 -3.75 -0.26
N LEU A 42 -26.62 -3.01 -0.73
CA LEU A 42 -26.87 -1.93 -1.69
C LEU A 42 -27.16 -2.53 -3.07
N LEU A 43 -28.13 -1.98 -3.80
CA LEU A 43 -28.51 -2.45 -5.14
C LEU A 43 -27.33 -2.41 -6.11
N SER A 44 -26.41 -1.45 -5.95
CA SER A 44 -25.15 -1.35 -6.69
C SER A 44 -24.22 -2.56 -6.49
N ASP A 45 -24.45 -3.38 -5.47
CA ASP A 45 -23.63 -4.54 -5.14
C ASP A 45 -24.09 -5.81 -5.86
N ILE A 46 -25.31 -5.83 -6.42
CA ILE A 46 -25.83 -7.00 -7.12
C ILE A 46 -24.96 -7.27 -8.35
N GLY A 47 -24.19 -8.36 -8.30
CA GLY A 47 -23.28 -8.75 -9.38
C GLY A 47 -21.90 -8.10 -9.30
N PHE A 48 -21.56 -7.41 -8.20
CA PHE A 48 -20.19 -6.97 -7.97
C PHE A 48 -19.28 -8.17 -7.73
N ASP A 49 -18.35 -8.38 -8.64
CA ASP A 49 -17.40 -9.51 -8.64
C ASP A 49 -16.19 -9.28 -7.70
N GLY A 50 -16.11 -8.12 -7.05
CA GLY A 50 -15.00 -7.79 -6.17
C GLY A 50 -13.83 -7.09 -6.83
N ILE A 51 -13.90 -6.85 -8.14
CA ILE A 51 -12.81 -6.33 -8.96
C ILE A 51 -12.97 -4.82 -9.06
N MET A 52 -12.06 -4.10 -8.41
CA MET A 52 -12.01 -2.62 -8.46
C MET A 52 -11.03 -2.11 -9.52
N ASN A 53 -10.09 -2.96 -9.96
CA ASN A 53 -9.09 -2.63 -10.96
C ASN A 53 -8.90 -3.85 -11.88
N GLU A 54 -9.53 -3.80 -13.05
CA GLU A 54 -9.53 -4.89 -14.03
C GLU A 54 -8.12 -5.19 -14.54
N GLU A 55 -7.31 -4.18 -14.85
CA GLU A 55 -5.96 -4.36 -15.39
C GLU A 55 -5.06 -5.16 -14.44
N ILE A 56 -5.07 -4.80 -13.15
CA ILE A 56 -4.29 -5.51 -12.13
C ILE A 56 -4.84 -6.92 -11.95
N TYR A 57 -6.17 -7.07 -11.87
CA TYR A 57 -6.81 -8.36 -11.70
C TYR A 57 -6.47 -9.32 -12.85
N GLU A 58 -6.63 -8.88 -14.10
CA GLU A 58 -6.29 -9.64 -15.30
C GLU A 58 -4.81 -10.04 -15.31
N LYS A 59 -3.91 -9.13 -14.89
CA LYS A 59 -2.49 -9.44 -14.82
C LYS A 59 -2.17 -10.62 -13.88
N PHE A 60 -2.80 -10.68 -12.71
CA PHE A 60 -2.54 -11.76 -11.75
C PHE A 60 -3.35 -13.03 -12.01
N SER A 61 -4.56 -12.89 -12.57
CA SER A 61 -5.39 -14.04 -12.92
C SER A 61 -4.90 -14.76 -14.18
N SER A 62 -4.27 -14.06 -15.12
CA SER A 62 -3.74 -14.65 -16.35
C SER A 62 -2.41 -15.39 -16.17
N ASP A 63 -1.55 -14.95 -15.24
CA ASP A 63 -0.26 -15.60 -14.96
C ASP A 63 -0.34 -16.47 -13.69
N THR A 64 -0.62 -17.76 -13.91
CA THR A 64 -0.70 -18.78 -12.85
C THR A 64 0.61 -19.00 -12.10
N ASN A 65 1.75 -18.44 -12.54
CA ASN A 65 2.99 -18.53 -11.77
C ASN A 65 2.94 -17.70 -10.47
N TYR A 66 2.12 -16.64 -10.42
CA TYR A 66 1.97 -15.85 -9.21
C TYR A 66 1.18 -16.62 -8.14
N ASN A 67 0.09 -17.30 -8.55
CA ASN A 67 -0.92 -17.88 -7.64
C ASN A 67 -1.39 -16.86 -6.59
N PHE A 68 -1.56 -15.60 -7.00
CA PHE A 68 -2.06 -14.56 -6.11
C PHE A 68 -3.58 -14.66 -6.03
N VAL A 69 -4.10 -14.53 -4.81
CA VAL A 69 -5.53 -14.57 -4.53
C VAL A 69 -5.90 -13.29 -3.79
N GLN A 70 -6.97 -12.63 -4.22
CA GLN A 70 -7.55 -11.52 -3.48
C GLN A 70 -9.05 -11.49 -3.78
N THR A 71 -9.80 -12.37 -3.12
CA THR A 71 -11.25 -12.46 -3.29
C THR A 71 -11.96 -11.25 -2.66
N TRP A 72 -13.24 -11.07 -2.99
CA TRP A 72 -14.11 -10.18 -2.22
C TRP A 72 -14.82 -10.98 -1.14
N ASP A 73 -14.47 -10.68 0.10
CA ASP A 73 -15.04 -11.32 1.27
C ASP A 73 -15.09 -10.29 2.39
N ASN A 74 -16.30 -10.10 2.94
CA ASN A 74 -16.54 -9.11 3.98
C ASN A 74 -16.33 -9.69 5.38
N GLU A 75 -16.10 -11.01 5.50
CA GLU A 75 -15.96 -11.76 6.75
C GLU A 75 -14.51 -11.95 7.18
N THR A 76 -13.60 -12.11 6.23
CA THR A 76 -12.19 -12.37 6.53
C THR A 76 -11.34 -11.10 6.50
N CYS A 77 -10.35 -11.01 7.39
CA CYS A 77 -9.42 -9.87 7.40
C CYS A 77 -8.38 -9.98 6.25
N PHE A 78 -7.94 -11.20 5.93
CA PHE A 78 -6.98 -11.49 4.85
C PHE A 78 -7.59 -12.51 3.90
N THR A 79 -7.98 -12.07 2.72
CA THR A 79 -8.69 -12.90 1.73
C THR A 79 -7.80 -13.96 1.08
N SER A 80 -6.49 -13.74 1.09
CA SER A 80 -5.46 -14.70 0.66
C SER A 80 -4.98 -15.62 1.78
N GLU A 81 -5.50 -15.49 3.00
CA GLU A 81 -4.95 -16.12 4.20
C GLU A 81 -3.45 -15.83 4.42
N ARG A 82 -2.94 -14.71 3.88
CA ARG A 82 -1.52 -14.32 3.87
C ARG A 82 -0.62 -15.23 3.02
N ASN A 83 -1.19 -15.92 2.03
CA ASN A 83 -0.44 -16.84 1.16
C ASN A 83 0.17 -16.17 -0.09
N ASN A 84 -0.14 -14.89 -0.36
CA ASN A 84 0.44 -14.18 -1.49
C ASN A 84 1.94 -13.94 -1.29
N ASP A 85 2.76 -14.65 -2.07
CA ASP A 85 4.22 -14.55 -2.03
C ASP A 85 4.74 -13.46 -2.97
N MET A 86 4.95 -12.27 -2.42
CA MET A 86 5.47 -11.11 -3.16
C MET A 86 6.88 -11.30 -3.73
N SER A 87 7.63 -12.32 -3.30
CA SER A 87 8.94 -12.62 -3.88
C SER A 87 8.85 -13.12 -5.33
N LYS A 88 7.67 -13.63 -5.72
CA LYS A 88 7.36 -14.10 -7.08
C LYS A 88 7.14 -12.97 -8.09
N LEU A 89 6.98 -11.71 -7.64
CA LEU A 89 6.91 -10.56 -8.55
C LEU A 89 8.19 -10.49 -9.39
N LYS A 90 8.06 -10.80 -10.69
CA LYS A 90 9.18 -10.78 -11.65
C LYS A 90 9.42 -9.38 -12.19
N ASP A 91 8.33 -8.67 -12.48
CA ASP A 91 8.34 -7.33 -13.06
C ASP A 91 7.96 -6.26 -12.04
N THR A 92 8.24 -5.01 -12.41
CA THR A 92 7.73 -3.84 -11.69
C THR A 92 6.37 -3.48 -12.26
N LEU A 93 5.36 -3.37 -11.41
CA LEU A 93 4.03 -2.92 -11.76
C LEU A 93 3.96 -1.42 -11.59
N TRP A 94 3.29 -0.75 -12.50
CA TRP A 94 2.98 0.66 -12.36
C TRP A 94 1.53 0.80 -11.88
N LEU A 95 1.32 1.50 -10.77
CA LEU A 95 0.02 1.86 -10.24
C LEU A 95 -0.14 3.37 -10.26
N CYS A 96 -1.25 3.86 -10.80
CA CYS A 96 -1.66 5.25 -10.65
C CYS A 96 -2.29 5.42 -9.26
N VAL A 97 -1.58 6.08 -8.35
CA VAL A 97 -2.04 6.37 -6.98
C VAL A 97 -2.47 7.82 -6.80
N GLY A 98 -2.32 8.65 -7.82
CA GLY A 98 -2.74 10.05 -7.82
C GLY A 98 -3.30 10.50 -9.17
N ASP A 99 -4.62 10.58 -9.30
CA ASP A 99 -5.32 11.16 -10.45
C ASP A 99 -6.57 11.92 -10.00
N SER A 100 -7.13 12.74 -10.88
CA SER A 100 -8.29 13.59 -10.57
C SER A 100 -9.64 12.87 -10.61
N ILE A 101 -9.72 11.63 -11.11
CA ILE A 101 -10.98 10.94 -11.40
C ILE A 101 -11.30 9.92 -10.31
N HIS A 102 -10.37 9.05 -9.97
CA HIS A 102 -10.55 7.93 -9.05
C HIS A 102 -9.53 7.92 -7.90
N SER A 103 -8.36 8.54 -8.09
CA SER A 103 -7.23 8.40 -7.17
C SER A 103 -6.81 9.70 -6.49
N LYS A 104 -7.75 10.62 -6.23
CA LYS A 104 -7.47 11.79 -5.38
C LYS A 104 -7.10 11.30 -3.98
N PHE A 105 -5.92 11.65 -3.50
CA PHE A 105 -5.47 11.28 -2.16
C PHE A 105 -5.91 12.30 -1.11
N VAL A 106 -6.29 11.80 0.06
CA VAL A 106 -6.53 12.56 1.29
C VAL A 106 -5.82 11.86 2.45
N MET A 107 -5.12 12.62 3.31
CA MET A 107 -4.54 12.05 4.52
C MET A 107 -5.65 11.54 5.46
N PRO A 108 -5.56 10.31 6.00
CA PRO A 108 -6.65 9.72 6.78
C PRO A 108 -6.92 10.44 8.10
N PHE A 109 -5.89 11.06 8.68
CA PHE A 109 -5.97 11.95 9.82
C PHE A 109 -4.78 12.92 9.82
N ASN A 110 -5.00 14.16 10.24
CA ASN A 110 -3.94 15.19 10.32
C ASN A 110 -3.22 15.17 11.69
N GLY A 111 -2.66 14.02 12.04
CA GLY A 111 -1.86 13.83 13.26
C GLY A 111 -0.38 13.58 12.96
N PHE A 112 0.46 13.58 13.99
CA PHE A 112 1.88 13.24 13.86
C PHE A 112 2.08 11.73 13.84
N VAL A 113 3.00 11.24 13.02
CA VAL A 113 3.38 9.81 13.06
C VAL A 113 4.22 9.56 14.30
N THR A 114 3.77 8.68 15.18
CA THR A 114 4.43 8.32 16.45
C THR A 114 5.17 6.99 16.37
N SER A 115 4.80 6.12 15.43
CA SER A 115 5.52 4.89 15.14
C SER A 115 5.52 4.60 13.64
N HIS A 116 6.70 4.33 13.10
CA HIS A 116 6.89 4.03 11.68
C HIS A 116 6.73 2.54 11.37
N TYR A 117 6.61 2.22 10.08
CA TYR A 117 6.66 0.84 9.57
C TYR A 117 8.02 0.19 9.87
N GLY A 118 8.02 -1.11 10.16
CA GLY A 118 9.24 -1.91 10.31
C GLY A 118 9.38 -2.63 11.65
N PHE A 119 10.57 -3.14 11.94
CA PHE A 119 10.79 -4.01 13.10
C PHE A 119 10.85 -3.21 14.42
N ARG A 120 9.96 -3.54 15.37
CA ARG A 120 9.93 -2.93 16.71
C ARG A 120 9.75 -3.97 17.81
N LYS A 121 10.63 -3.96 18.81
CA LYS A 121 10.50 -4.76 20.05
C LYS A 121 10.18 -6.25 19.78
N GLY A 122 10.88 -6.86 18.83
CA GLY A 122 10.71 -8.28 18.50
C GLY A 122 9.57 -8.61 17.51
N ARG A 123 8.82 -7.61 17.02
CA ARG A 123 7.71 -7.82 16.08
C ARG A 123 7.72 -6.78 14.96
N TYR A 124 7.31 -7.17 13.76
CA TYR A 124 7.10 -6.22 12.66
C TYR A 124 5.85 -5.38 12.88
N HIS A 125 6.00 -4.08 12.60
CA HIS A 125 4.94 -3.11 12.47
C HIS A 125 4.61 -2.94 10.99
N ASN A 126 3.41 -3.32 10.58
CA ASN A 126 3.02 -3.42 9.17
C ASN A 126 2.40 -2.12 8.63
N GLY A 127 2.45 -1.03 9.40
CA GLY A 127 1.89 0.26 9.04
C GLY A 127 2.54 1.38 9.84
N ILE A 128 1.86 2.52 9.91
CA ILE A 128 2.24 3.67 10.73
C ILE A 128 1.20 3.90 11.82
N ASP A 129 1.65 4.39 12.98
CA ASP A 129 0.77 4.84 14.07
C ASP A 129 0.72 6.37 14.02
N ILE A 130 -0.49 6.93 13.89
CA ILE A 130 -0.73 8.38 13.82
C ILE A 130 -1.42 8.81 15.12
N ASP A 131 -0.84 9.80 15.79
CA ASP A 131 -1.39 10.37 17.01
C ASP A 131 -2.77 10.98 16.77
N LEU A 132 -3.72 10.68 17.65
CA LEU A 132 -5.07 11.24 17.66
C LEU A 132 -5.72 11.08 19.03
N ASN A 133 -6.84 11.75 19.23
CA ASN A 133 -7.72 11.54 20.38
C ASN A 133 -8.87 10.61 20.02
N THR A 134 -9.32 9.82 20.99
CA THR A 134 -10.50 8.97 20.82
C THR A 134 -11.71 9.86 20.46
N GLY A 135 -12.38 9.55 19.36
CA GLY A 135 -13.48 10.36 18.82
C GLY A 135 -13.10 11.23 17.62
N ASP A 136 -11.81 11.40 17.31
CA ASP A 136 -11.37 12.15 16.13
C ASP A 136 -11.85 11.47 14.84
N THR A 137 -12.25 12.25 13.84
CA THR A 137 -12.78 11.71 12.58
C THR A 137 -11.67 11.15 11.69
N ILE A 138 -11.79 9.87 11.32
CA ILE A 138 -10.93 9.20 10.34
C ILE A 138 -11.59 9.26 8.97
N ARG A 139 -10.79 9.50 7.93
CA ARG A 139 -11.25 9.66 6.55
C ARG A 139 -10.65 8.61 5.62
N SER A 140 -11.37 8.27 4.56
CA SER A 140 -10.85 7.40 3.50
C SER A 140 -9.72 8.09 2.73
N CYS A 141 -8.62 7.37 2.48
CA CYS A 141 -7.46 7.92 1.76
C CYS A 141 -7.74 8.16 0.28
N TRP A 142 -8.49 7.24 -0.32
CA TRP A 142 -8.89 7.26 -1.73
C TRP A 142 -10.36 6.84 -1.85
N SER A 143 -10.94 7.08 -3.02
CA SER A 143 -12.24 6.50 -3.35
C SER A 143 -12.13 4.99 -3.44
N GLY A 144 -13.19 4.29 -3.06
CA GLY A 144 -13.21 2.83 -3.08
C GLY A 144 -14.46 2.26 -2.45
N LYS A 145 -14.41 0.96 -2.15
CA LYS A 145 -15.51 0.21 -1.54
C LYS A 145 -15.03 -0.44 -0.25
N VAL A 146 -15.81 -0.29 0.81
CA VAL A 146 -15.52 -0.85 2.13
C VAL A 146 -15.68 -2.37 2.04
N ARG A 147 -14.59 -3.11 2.21
CA ARG A 147 -14.63 -4.58 2.22
C ARG A 147 -15.00 -5.09 3.61
N TYR A 148 -14.36 -4.53 4.64
CA TYR A 148 -14.48 -5.03 6.01
C TYR A 148 -14.76 -3.86 6.96
N ALA A 149 -15.80 -3.95 7.79
CA ALA A 149 -16.09 -2.98 8.84
C ALA A 149 -16.66 -3.70 10.08
N LYS A 150 -15.77 -4.30 10.89
CA LYS A 150 -16.15 -5.04 12.10
C LYS A 150 -15.02 -5.12 13.12
N TYR A 151 -15.33 -5.66 14.29
CA TYR A 151 -14.32 -5.93 15.32
C TYR A 151 -13.44 -7.12 14.90
N ASN A 152 -12.12 -6.94 14.96
CA ASN A 152 -11.12 -7.94 14.65
C ASN A 152 -10.34 -8.38 15.89
N GLU A 153 -10.42 -9.68 16.20
CA GLU A 153 -9.76 -10.30 17.35
C GLU A 153 -8.24 -10.51 17.16
N GLY A 154 -7.73 -10.38 15.94
CA GLY A 154 -6.30 -10.50 15.59
C GLY A 154 -5.42 -9.34 16.09
N GLY A 155 -5.98 -8.42 16.87
CA GLY A 155 -5.29 -7.32 17.52
C GLY A 155 -5.60 -5.94 16.95
N PHE A 156 -6.27 -5.84 15.79
CA PHE A 156 -6.65 -4.55 15.21
C PHE A 156 -7.80 -3.87 15.97
N GLY A 157 -8.65 -4.62 16.69
CA GLY A 157 -9.85 -4.06 17.31
C GLY A 157 -10.88 -3.72 16.25
N ASN A 158 -11.61 -2.61 16.42
CA ASN A 158 -12.48 -2.13 15.34
C ASN A 158 -11.64 -1.74 14.12
N LEU A 159 -11.91 -2.37 13.00
CA LEU A 159 -11.13 -2.28 11.78
C LEU A 159 -12.05 -1.96 10.59
N VAL A 160 -11.65 -0.95 9.82
CA VAL A 160 -12.18 -0.70 8.48
C VAL A 160 -11.11 -1.06 7.46
N ILE A 161 -11.48 -1.81 6.42
CA ILE A 161 -10.65 -2.11 5.25
C ILE A 161 -11.36 -1.63 4.00
N ILE A 162 -10.68 -0.82 3.19
CA ILE A 162 -11.23 -0.26 1.95
C ILE A 162 -10.36 -0.73 0.79
N ARG A 163 -11.00 -1.29 -0.24
CA ARG A 163 -10.36 -1.60 -1.52
C ARG A 163 -10.57 -0.44 -2.48
N HIS A 164 -9.50 -0.01 -3.12
CA HIS A 164 -9.48 1.19 -3.97
C HIS A 164 -9.33 0.85 -5.45
N TYR A 165 -9.75 1.77 -6.30
CA TYR A 165 -9.60 1.66 -7.77
C TYR A 165 -8.15 1.63 -8.24
N ASN A 166 -7.19 2.08 -7.42
CA ASN A 166 -5.76 2.01 -7.70
C ASN A 166 -5.14 0.62 -7.39
N GLY A 167 -5.96 -0.36 -6.97
CA GLY A 167 -5.52 -1.73 -6.65
C GLY A 167 -4.95 -1.93 -5.25
N LEU A 168 -4.91 -0.89 -4.42
CA LEU A 168 -4.48 -0.98 -3.03
C LEU A 168 -5.67 -1.25 -2.09
N GLU A 169 -5.37 -1.86 -0.95
CA GLU A 169 -6.24 -1.85 0.23
C GLU A 169 -5.62 -0.98 1.34
N THR A 170 -6.47 -0.23 2.03
CA THR A 170 -6.07 0.52 3.23
C THR A 170 -6.77 -0.01 4.47
N PHE A 171 -6.03 -0.11 5.58
CA PHE A 171 -6.52 -0.63 6.86
C PHE A 171 -6.52 0.50 7.88
N TYR A 172 -7.63 0.67 8.59
CA TYR A 172 -7.81 1.69 9.64
C TYR A 172 -8.21 1.00 10.93
N ALA A 173 -7.28 0.88 11.87
CA ALA A 173 -7.46 0.06 13.07
C ALA A 173 -7.53 0.88 14.37
N HIS A 174 -7.82 0.18 15.46
CA HIS A 174 -8.00 0.71 16.82
C HIS A 174 -9.16 1.71 16.94
N LEU A 175 -10.12 1.68 16.01
CA LEU A 175 -11.22 2.63 15.93
C LEU A 175 -12.14 2.55 17.15
N SER A 176 -12.84 3.63 17.49
CA SER A 176 -13.87 3.63 18.55
C SER A 176 -15.27 3.36 18.00
N LYS A 177 -15.57 3.83 16.77
CA LYS A 177 -16.90 3.71 16.16
C LYS A 177 -16.81 3.67 14.64
N PHE A 178 -17.64 2.84 13.99
CA PHE A 178 -17.83 2.83 12.54
C PHE A 178 -18.84 3.90 12.11
N LEU A 179 -18.56 4.59 10.99
CA LEU A 179 -19.50 5.49 10.31
C LEU A 179 -19.95 4.95 8.94
N VAL A 180 -19.41 3.79 8.55
CA VAL A 180 -19.71 3.06 7.30
C VAL A 180 -19.90 1.59 7.62
N ALA A 181 -20.50 0.86 6.67
CA ALA A 181 -20.65 -0.59 6.73
C ALA A 181 -19.87 -1.25 5.58
N SER A 182 -19.70 -2.57 5.63
CA SER A 182 -19.21 -3.32 4.48
C SER A 182 -20.10 -3.09 3.25
N ASN A 183 -19.49 -3.16 2.08
CA ASN A 183 -20.00 -2.79 0.76
C ASN A 183 -20.32 -1.31 0.53
N SER A 184 -20.26 -0.42 1.52
CA SER A 184 -20.42 1.02 1.28
C SER A 184 -19.37 1.53 0.29
N GLU A 185 -19.80 2.29 -0.73
CA GLU A 185 -18.89 3.12 -1.52
C GLU A 185 -18.50 4.37 -0.73
N VAL A 186 -17.25 4.77 -0.85
CA VAL A 186 -16.70 5.96 -0.20
C VAL A 186 -15.84 6.73 -1.17
N LYS A 187 -15.88 8.06 -1.06
CA LYS A 187 -14.98 8.96 -1.77
C LYS A 187 -13.77 9.28 -0.91
N ALA A 188 -12.69 9.67 -1.56
CA ALA A 188 -11.52 10.20 -0.86
C ALA A 188 -11.92 11.38 0.04
N GLY A 189 -11.58 11.28 1.32
CA GLY A 189 -11.91 12.26 2.34
C GLY A 189 -13.25 12.04 3.06
N ASP A 190 -14.07 11.09 2.66
CA ASP A 190 -15.32 10.81 3.38
C ASP A 190 -15.03 10.31 4.80
N PRO A 191 -15.80 10.74 5.82
CA PRO A 191 -15.73 10.18 7.17
C PRO A 191 -16.09 8.68 7.15
N ILE A 192 -15.21 7.84 7.69
CA ILE A 192 -15.41 6.37 7.71
C ILE A 192 -15.54 5.81 9.13
N ALA A 193 -14.92 6.46 10.10
CA ALA A 193 -14.87 6.00 11.47
C ALA A 193 -14.43 7.12 12.42
N LEU A 194 -14.49 6.83 13.71
CA LEU A 194 -13.86 7.63 14.76
C LEU A 194 -12.62 6.90 15.32
N GLY A 195 -11.54 7.64 15.57
CA GLY A 195 -10.31 7.16 16.17
C GLY A 195 -10.54 6.65 17.60
N GLY A 196 -9.67 5.78 18.09
CA GLY A 196 -9.86 5.13 19.37
C GLY A 196 -8.64 4.40 19.90
N ASN A 197 -8.90 3.42 20.77
CA ASN A 197 -7.91 2.59 21.44
C ASN A 197 -8.38 1.12 21.59
N THR A 198 -9.16 0.61 20.63
CA THR A 198 -9.70 -0.76 20.71
C THR A 198 -8.67 -1.81 20.27
N GLY A 199 -8.89 -3.08 20.64
CA GLY A 199 -7.97 -4.17 20.30
C GLY A 199 -6.66 -4.09 21.07
N ARG A 200 -5.55 -4.51 20.44
CA ARG A 200 -4.22 -4.54 21.06
C ARG A 200 -3.51 -3.20 20.89
N SER A 201 -3.97 -2.20 21.64
CA SER A 201 -3.41 -0.85 21.66
C SER A 201 -3.03 -0.41 23.08
N ARG A 202 -2.08 0.53 23.20
CA ARG A 202 -1.60 1.06 24.50
C ARG A 202 -2.10 2.48 24.81
N GLY A 203 -2.69 3.14 23.83
CA GLY A 203 -3.13 4.52 23.91
C GLY A 203 -3.83 4.91 22.61
N SER A 204 -4.57 6.01 22.61
CA SER A 204 -5.33 6.45 21.44
C SER A 204 -4.38 6.75 20.28
N HIS A 205 -4.60 6.10 19.13
CA HIS A 205 -3.89 6.36 17.88
C HIS A 205 -4.67 5.72 16.72
N LEU A 206 -4.40 6.14 15.49
CA LEU A 206 -4.77 5.40 14.29
C LEU A 206 -3.60 4.50 13.90
N HIS A 207 -3.82 3.19 13.88
CA HIS A 207 -2.91 2.28 13.19
C HIS A 207 -3.37 2.15 11.73
N PHE A 208 -2.52 2.61 10.81
CA PHE A 208 -2.83 2.73 9.39
C PHE A 208 -1.87 1.88 8.55
N GLU A 209 -2.42 0.95 7.75
CA GLU A 209 -1.63 0.15 6.81
C GLU A 209 -2.07 0.39 5.36
N MET A 210 -1.10 0.27 4.44
CA MET A 210 -1.33 0.18 3.00
C MET A 210 -0.88 -1.20 2.53
N ARG A 211 -1.72 -1.89 1.79
CA ARG A 211 -1.48 -3.27 1.36
C ARG A 211 -1.76 -3.43 -0.11
N PHE A 212 -0.97 -4.29 -0.75
CA PHE A 212 -1.20 -4.74 -2.11
C PHE A 212 -1.37 -6.26 -2.04
N TYR A 213 -2.52 -6.78 -2.49
CA TYR A 213 -2.81 -8.23 -2.42
C TYR A 213 -2.49 -8.84 -1.04
N ASP A 214 -3.05 -8.26 0.03
CA ASP A 214 -2.80 -8.58 1.46
C ASP A 214 -1.36 -8.41 1.99
N ALA A 215 -0.38 -8.15 1.14
CA ALA A 215 0.99 -7.91 1.60
C ALA A 215 1.16 -6.45 2.05
N PRO A 216 1.65 -6.20 3.28
CA PRO A 216 1.80 -4.85 3.79
C PRO A 216 3.02 -4.17 3.20
N MET A 217 2.85 -2.91 2.80
CA MET A 217 3.92 -2.03 2.36
C MET A 217 4.08 -0.89 3.35
N ASN A 218 5.26 -0.27 3.34
CA ASN A 218 5.47 0.93 4.12
C ASN A 218 4.63 2.10 3.54
N PRO A 219 3.66 2.66 4.27
CA PRO A 219 2.85 3.78 3.78
C PRO A 219 3.70 5.02 3.41
N GLU A 220 4.87 5.17 4.03
CA GLU A 220 5.81 6.25 3.74
C GLU A 220 6.58 6.05 2.42
N GLU A 221 6.39 4.95 1.68
CA GLU A 221 6.82 4.87 0.26
C GLU A 221 5.89 5.68 -0.67
N ILE A 222 4.65 5.91 -0.23
CA ILE A 222 3.59 6.51 -1.03
C ILE A 222 3.26 7.92 -0.52
N ILE A 223 3.27 8.11 0.80
CA ILE A 223 2.85 9.34 1.48
C ILE A 223 4.07 10.10 2.03
N ASP A 224 4.14 11.39 1.76
CA ASP A 224 4.93 12.33 2.57
C ASP A 224 4.13 12.66 3.82
N VAL A 225 4.44 11.96 4.92
CA VAL A 225 3.72 12.09 6.19
C VAL A 225 3.94 13.44 6.88
N TYR A 226 4.88 14.27 6.42
CA TYR A 226 5.09 15.63 6.92
C TYR A 226 4.22 16.62 6.16
N ASN A 227 4.24 16.55 4.82
CA ASN A 227 3.46 17.43 3.94
C ASN A 227 2.01 16.95 3.73
N LYS A 228 1.66 15.75 4.23
CA LYS A 228 0.31 15.16 4.19
C LYS A 228 -0.22 14.96 2.77
N ASN A 229 0.66 14.65 1.82
CA ASN A 229 0.34 14.44 0.41
C ASN A 229 1.08 13.22 -0.14
N LEU A 230 0.78 12.87 -1.39
CA LEU A 230 1.54 11.83 -2.10
C LEU A 230 2.94 12.32 -2.43
N LYS A 231 3.93 11.41 -2.34
CA LYS A 231 5.30 11.66 -2.82
C LYS A 231 5.35 11.75 -4.34
N ASP A 232 4.63 10.85 -5.00
CA ASP A 232 4.46 10.80 -6.45
C ASP A 232 3.05 10.28 -6.77
N GLN A 233 2.53 10.62 -7.95
CA GLN A 233 1.27 10.10 -8.47
C GLN A 233 1.40 8.65 -8.98
N ASN A 234 2.64 8.20 -9.22
CA ASN A 234 2.98 6.90 -9.76
C ASN A 234 3.68 6.06 -8.69
N LEU A 235 3.13 4.88 -8.42
CA LEU A 235 3.74 3.89 -7.55
C LEU A 235 4.28 2.74 -8.40
N PHE A 236 5.56 2.45 -8.25
CA PHE A 236 6.22 1.31 -8.90
C PHE A 236 6.31 0.14 -7.93
N VAL A 237 5.37 -0.81 -8.02
CA VAL A 237 5.30 -1.98 -7.14
C VAL A 237 6.25 -3.06 -7.62
N HIS A 238 7.22 -3.41 -6.79
CA HIS A 238 8.15 -4.51 -7.02
C HIS A 238 8.43 -5.26 -5.70
N LYS A 239 8.96 -6.48 -5.79
CA LYS A 239 9.25 -7.34 -4.62
C LYS A 239 10.08 -6.71 -3.50
N GLY A 240 10.79 -5.62 -3.78
CA GLY A 240 11.60 -4.89 -2.79
C GLY A 240 10.76 -4.14 -1.76
N LEU A 241 9.53 -3.75 -2.08
CA LEU A 241 8.63 -3.00 -1.20
C LEU A 241 8.08 -3.85 -0.04
N PHE A 242 8.09 -5.18 -0.17
CA PHE A 242 7.45 -6.11 0.76
C PHE A 242 8.45 -6.80 1.71
N ARG A 243 9.69 -6.31 1.77
CA ARG A 243 10.70 -6.87 2.68
C ARG A 243 10.34 -6.50 4.12
N PRO A 244 10.31 -7.45 5.06
CA PRO A 244 10.12 -7.14 6.47
C PRO A 244 11.15 -6.10 6.95
N GLY A 245 10.69 -4.92 7.39
CA GLY A 245 11.58 -3.84 7.81
C GLY A 245 12.14 -2.95 6.69
N ALA A 246 11.58 -2.99 5.47
CA ALA A 246 11.91 -2.05 4.40
C ALA A 246 11.74 -0.59 4.89
N LYS A 247 12.84 0.15 4.90
CA LYS A 247 12.83 1.61 5.09
C LYS A 247 12.33 2.27 3.80
N PRO A 248 11.68 3.46 3.88
CA PRO A 248 11.31 4.23 2.70
C PRO A 248 12.49 4.34 1.73
N THR A 249 12.26 4.24 0.43
CA THR A 249 13.29 4.34 -0.62
C THR A 249 14.13 5.61 -0.52
N ASP A 250 13.63 6.65 0.15
CA ASP A 250 14.34 7.91 0.47
C ASP A 250 15.46 7.77 1.55
N PHE A 251 15.61 6.62 2.20
CA PHE A 251 16.66 6.33 3.19
C PHE A 251 17.71 5.31 2.70
N TYR A 252 17.97 5.25 1.39
CA TYR A 252 19.18 4.61 0.85
C TYR A 252 20.42 5.47 1.17
N ASP A 253 20.91 5.38 2.39
CA ASP A 253 22.31 5.72 2.66
C ASP A 253 23.17 4.58 2.08
N GLY A 254 24.06 4.94 1.14
CA GLY A 254 24.76 4.03 0.24
C GLY A 254 25.87 3.18 0.89
N HIS A 255 25.60 2.60 2.06
CA HIS A 255 26.54 1.77 2.81
C HIS A 255 25.86 0.51 3.37
N SER A 256 25.54 -0.43 2.49
CA SER A 256 25.60 -1.85 2.84
C SER A 256 26.21 -2.62 1.68
N GLU A 257 27.48 -2.97 1.86
CA GLU A 257 28.19 -3.90 1.00
C GLU A 257 27.52 -5.28 1.12
N HIS A 258 26.87 -5.73 0.06
CA HIS A 258 26.95 -7.10 -0.48
C HIS A 258 26.01 -7.27 -1.69
N SER A 259 26.62 -7.11 -2.86
CA SER A 259 26.44 -7.88 -4.11
C SER A 259 25.01 -8.27 -4.55
N ALA A 260 24.54 -7.59 -5.60
CA ALA A 260 24.04 -8.28 -6.79
C ALA A 260 24.34 -7.42 -8.03
N SER A 261 25.20 -7.94 -8.89
CA SER A 261 25.52 -7.39 -10.20
C SER A 261 24.29 -7.37 -11.10
N ILE A 262 23.82 -6.17 -11.48
CA ILE A 262 23.00 -5.99 -12.67
C ILE A 262 23.64 -4.85 -13.47
N ALA A 263 24.04 -5.18 -14.69
CA ALA A 263 24.60 -4.25 -15.66
C ALA A 263 23.60 -3.11 -15.92
N SER A 264 23.94 -1.92 -15.43
CA SER A 264 23.18 -0.72 -15.71
C SER A 264 23.48 -0.25 -17.13
N VAL A 265 22.50 -0.38 -18.04
CA VAL A 265 22.40 0.52 -19.19
C VAL A 265 22.00 1.89 -18.62
N SER A 266 23.01 2.68 -18.27
CA SER A 266 22.83 4.04 -17.76
C SER A 266 22.55 4.98 -18.92
N SER A 267 21.37 5.61 -18.92
CA SER A 267 21.20 6.90 -19.60
C SER A 267 22.15 7.94 -18.94
N PRO A 268 22.81 8.80 -19.73
CA PRO A 268 23.99 9.52 -19.26
C PRO A 268 23.61 10.65 -18.28
N LYS A 269 23.97 10.49 -17.00
CA LYS A 269 24.05 11.62 -16.05
C LYS A 269 25.04 12.64 -16.60
N ASN A 270 24.59 13.89 -16.72
CA ASN A 270 25.37 15.01 -17.24
C ASN A 270 26.63 15.23 -16.36
N ARG A 271 27.79 14.75 -16.83
CA ARG A 271 29.04 14.73 -16.05
C ARG A 271 29.64 16.14 -16.01
N LYS A 272 29.83 16.70 -14.81
CA LYS A 272 30.45 18.02 -14.65
C LYS A 272 31.92 17.85 -14.28
N TYR A 273 32.80 18.60 -14.95
CA TYR A 273 34.24 18.58 -14.71
C TYR A 273 34.74 19.94 -14.16
N TYR A 274 35.78 19.88 -13.35
CA TYR A 274 36.50 21.04 -12.80
C TYR A 274 37.99 20.93 -13.18
N LYS A 275 38.55 22.02 -13.74
CA LYS A 275 39.97 22.09 -14.10
C LYS A 275 40.77 22.62 -12.90
N VAL A 276 41.69 21.80 -12.39
CA VAL A 276 42.57 22.14 -11.25
C VAL A 276 43.41 23.38 -11.58
N ARG A 277 43.43 24.34 -10.66
CA ARG A 277 44.21 25.58 -10.74
C ARG A 277 45.35 25.57 -9.71
N SER A 278 46.34 26.45 -9.91
CA SER A 278 47.41 26.63 -8.92
C SER A 278 46.82 27.04 -7.57
N GLY A 279 47.22 26.36 -6.50
CA GLY A 279 46.74 26.58 -5.13
C GLY A 279 45.45 25.84 -4.75
N ASP A 280 44.82 25.08 -5.65
CA ASP A 280 43.63 24.30 -5.30
C ASP A 280 43.95 23.12 -4.37
N THR A 281 43.06 22.87 -3.42
CA THR A 281 43.04 21.66 -2.59
C THR A 281 41.81 20.82 -2.87
N LEU A 282 41.88 19.50 -2.62
CA LEU A 282 40.73 18.60 -2.76
C LEU A 282 39.52 19.07 -1.93
N SER A 283 39.77 19.61 -0.74
CA SER A 283 38.74 20.17 0.15
C SER A 283 38.02 21.36 -0.48
N GLN A 284 38.77 22.33 -1.03
CA GLN A 284 38.19 23.52 -1.66
C GLN A 284 37.43 23.17 -2.95
N ILE A 285 37.96 22.25 -3.76
CA ILE A 285 37.28 21.77 -4.97
C ILE A 285 35.97 21.06 -4.61
N ALA A 286 35.98 20.24 -3.55
CA ALA A 286 34.79 19.53 -3.09
C ALA A 286 33.69 20.50 -2.63
N VAL A 287 34.04 21.46 -1.76
CA VAL A 287 33.10 22.48 -1.26
C VAL A 287 32.54 23.32 -2.41
N ARG A 288 33.40 23.84 -3.31
CA ARG A 288 32.97 24.68 -4.45
C ARG A 288 31.99 23.98 -5.38
N ASN A 289 32.03 22.64 -5.45
CA ASN A 289 31.18 21.86 -6.34
C ASN A 289 30.06 21.11 -5.62
N ASN A 290 29.79 21.45 -4.35
CA ASN A 290 28.77 20.81 -3.51
C ASN A 290 28.91 19.27 -3.52
N THR A 291 30.13 18.79 -3.29
CA THR A 291 30.47 17.38 -3.16
C THR A 291 31.40 17.16 -1.96
N THR A 292 31.69 15.91 -1.60
CA THR A 292 32.61 15.59 -0.50
C THR A 292 33.97 15.18 -1.05
N ILE A 293 35.03 15.30 -0.24
CA ILE A 293 36.38 14.83 -0.62
C ILE A 293 36.33 13.33 -0.95
N THR A 294 35.60 12.53 -0.16
CA THR A 294 35.41 11.10 -0.40
C THR A 294 34.77 10.83 -1.76
N LYS A 295 33.69 11.55 -2.09
CA LYS A 295 33.00 11.41 -3.38
C LYS A 295 33.88 11.89 -4.54
N LEU A 296 34.59 13.01 -4.39
CA LEU A 296 35.54 13.55 -5.37
C LEU A 296 36.70 12.58 -5.65
N CYS A 297 37.23 11.94 -4.60
CA CYS A 297 38.25 10.90 -4.69
C CYS A 297 37.70 9.66 -5.42
N GLN A 298 36.52 9.18 -5.03
CA GLN A 298 35.88 7.99 -5.58
C GLN A 298 35.58 8.14 -7.08
N ILE A 299 35.02 9.28 -7.50
CA ILE A 299 34.63 9.50 -8.91
C ILE A 299 35.82 9.76 -9.84
N ASN A 300 37.00 10.09 -9.30
CA ASN A 300 38.22 10.32 -10.06
C ASN A 300 39.29 9.23 -9.85
N GLY A 301 39.01 8.21 -9.03
CA GLY A 301 39.98 7.16 -8.73
C GLY A 301 41.27 7.67 -8.06
N ILE A 302 41.19 8.75 -7.28
CA ILE A 302 42.35 9.36 -6.59
C ILE A 302 42.23 9.19 -5.08
N ARG A 303 43.36 9.16 -4.38
CA ARG A 303 43.42 9.07 -2.92
C ARG A 303 43.38 10.48 -2.30
N ARG A 304 43.02 10.59 -1.02
CA ARG A 304 42.95 11.87 -0.31
C ARG A 304 44.29 12.61 -0.25
N ASN A 305 45.40 11.87 -0.34
CA ASN A 305 46.77 12.39 -0.35
C ASN A 305 47.36 12.51 -1.77
N THR A 306 46.55 12.33 -2.83
CA THR A 306 47.04 12.47 -4.20
C THR A 306 47.35 13.94 -4.51
N THR A 307 48.58 14.20 -4.96
CA THR A 307 48.99 15.52 -5.44
C THR A 307 48.17 15.93 -6.67
N LEU A 308 47.52 17.09 -6.60
CA LEU A 308 46.72 17.63 -7.70
C LEU A 308 47.63 18.25 -8.76
N GLN A 309 47.51 17.77 -10.00
CA GLN A 309 48.24 18.33 -11.13
C GLN A 309 47.46 19.50 -11.73
N ILE A 310 48.11 20.67 -11.81
CA ILE A 310 47.53 21.88 -12.39
C ILE A 310 47.12 21.58 -13.84
N GLY A 311 45.90 21.99 -14.19
CA GLY A 311 45.32 21.77 -15.52
C GLY A 311 44.59 20.43 -15.70
N LYS A 312 44.73 19.48 -14.77
CA LYS A 312 43.98 18.21 -14.79
C LYS A 312 42.50 18.46 -14.57
N GLN A 313 41.65 17.76 -15.33
CA GLN A 313 40.21 17.78 -15.11
C GLN A 313 39.80 16.72 -14.09
N LEU A 314 39.04 17.13 -13.09
CA LEU A 314 38.41 16.26 -12.11
C LEU A 314 36.90 16.26 -12.34
N ARG A 315 36.30 15.07 -12.40
CA ARG A 315 34.84 14.92 -12.35
C ARG A 315 34.36 15.39 -10.98
N VAL A 316 33.32 16.22 -10.93
CA VAL A 316 32.77 16.77 -9.69
C VAL A 316 31.30 16.42 -9.47
N ARG A 317 30.58 16.02 -10.53
CA ARG A 317 29.24 15.44 -10.50
C ARG A 317 29.11 14.36 -11.57
#